data_AF-A0A5C2T699-F1
#
_entry.id   AF-A0A5C2T699-F1
#
_cell.length_a   1.000
_cell.length_b   1.000
_cell.length_c   1.000
_cell.angle_alpha   90.00
_cell.angle_beta   90.00
_cell.angle_gamma   90.00
#
_symmetry.space_group_name_H-M   'P 1'
#
loop_
_entity.id
_entity.type
_entity.pdbx_description
1 polymer ?
#
loop_
_entity_poly.entity_id
_entity_poly.type
_entity_poly.pdbx_seq_one_letter_code
_entity_poly.pdbx_strand_id
1 'polypeptide(L)'
;MPSKQPQLGSLAIQAPSLTPKTVHVSPSTCHDISVFKDLMSQYRKLDDSINMRLNRTNAQFRDRERSGLSSGKGDVEEQTCAYVWRELIANWSRRRDIVGYCVGVLDDSVEEKRQSLQDAGDDVSAQRKARGALYAEEAKRNQLHNELVVENIVRKRAFDAFRSRCRYFEPPPSDPEARKWWDAV
;
A
#
# COMPACT_ATOMS: atom_id res chain seq x y z
N MET A 1 -5.57 -41.19 -29.08
CA MET A 1 -5.22 -40.51 -27.83
C MET A 1 -4.88 -39.06 -28.16
N PRO A 2 -5.62 -38.05 -27.67
CA PRO A 2 -5.28 -36.67 -27.98
C PRO A 2 -4.05 -36.26 -27.15
N SER A 3 -3.04 -35.73 -27.84
CA SER A 3 -1.82 -35.21 -27.24
C SER A 3 -2.13 -33.99 -26.38
N LYS A 4 -1.63 -33.99 -25.14
CA LYS A 4 -1.64 -32.78 -24.28
C LYS A 4 -0.73 -31.74 -24.93
N GLN A 5 -1.30 -30.82 -25.69
CA GLN A 5 -0.59 -29.63 -26.11
C GLN A 5 -0.15 -28.87 -24.84
N PRO A 6 1.13 -28.46 -24.73
CA PRO A 6 1.57 -27.64 -23.62
C PRO A 6 0.79 -26.32 -23.65
N GLN A 7 0.17 -25.94 -22.53
CA GLN A 7 -0.49 -24.65 -22.39
C GLN A 7 0.55 -23.54 -22.44
N LEU A 8 0.80 -23.04 -23.64
CA LEU A 8 1.71 -21.93 -23.89
C LEU A 8 1.03 -20.61 -23.51
N GLY A 9 1.70 -19.85 -22.63
CA GLY A 9 1.71 -18.38 -22.67
C GLY A 9 0.42 -17.64 -22.36
N SER A 10 -0.04 -17.71 -21.10
CA SER A 10 -0.85 -16.66 -20.43
C SER A 10 -1.23 -17.06 -19.00
N LEU A 11 -1.34 -18.37 -18.73
CA LEU A 11 -1.52 -18.94 -17.40
C LEU A 11 -0.23 -18.94 -16.54
N ALA A 12 0.95 -19.12 -17.14
CA ALA A 12 2.22 -19.15 -16.41
C ALA A 12 2.77 -17.76 -16.03
N ILE A 13 2.27 -16.68 -16.65
CA ILE A 13 2.55 -15.28 -16.28
C ILE A 13 1.36 -14.74 -15.46
N GLN A 14 0.67 -15.62 -14.73
CA GLN A 14 -0.41 -15.22 -13.85
C GLN A 14 0.14 -14.65 -12.54
N ALA A 15 0.40 -13.35 -12.65
CA ALA A 15 0.45 -12.36 -11.57
C ALA A 15 1.73 -12.41 -10.72
N PRO A 16 2.22 -11.25 -10.24
CA PRO A 16 2.77 -11.24 -8.89
C PRO A 16 1.70 -11.92 -8.03
N SER A 17 2.06 -12.96 -7.28
CA SER A 17 1.13 -13.65 -6.37
C SER A 17 0.44 -12.61 -5.48
N LEU A 18 -0.79 -12.23 -5.84
CA LEU A 18 -1.69 -11.41 -5.04
C LEU A 18 -2.41 -12.28 -4.00
N THR A 19 -1.81 -13.40 -3.56
CA THR A 19 -2.26 -13.95 -2.29
C THR A 19 -1.96 -12.86 -1.27
N PRO A 20 -3.00 -12.28 -0.62
CA PRO A 20 -2.76 -11.32 0.43
C PRO A 20 -2.07 -12.11 1.54
N LYS A 21 -0.73 -12.09 1.55
CA LYS A 21 0.00 -12.50 2.74
C LYS A 21 -0.43 -11.49 3.79
N THR A 22 -1.17 -11.95 4.78
CA THR A 22 -1.47 -11.15 5.96
C THR A 22 -0.14 -10.85 6.61
N VAL A 23 0.42 -9.67 6.34
CA VAL A 23 1.65 -9.22 6.97
C VAL A 23 1.24 -8.69 8.34
N HIS A 24 1.66 -9.40 9.38
CA HIS A 24 1.51 -8.95 10.74
C HIS A 24 2.61 -7.94 11.03
N VAL A 25 2.23 -6.68 11.25
CA VAL A 25 3.15 -5.61 11.65
C VAL A 25 3.21 -5.57 13.16
N SER A 26 4.40 -5.72 13.73
CA SER A 26 4.68 -5.63 15.16
C SER A 26 5.51 -4.39 15.48
N PRO A 27 5.66 -3.99 16.76
CA PRO A 27 6.55 -2.88 17.13
C PRO A 27 7.98 -3.07 16.61
N SER A 28 8.49 -4.31 16.63
CA SER A 28 9.82 -4.63 16.09
C SER A 28 9.95 -4.31 14.59
N THR A 29 8.89 -4.49 13.79
CA THR A 29 8.86 -4.08 12.39
C THR A 29 9.02 -2.57 12.23
N CYS A 30 8.45 -1.77 13.14
CA CYS A 30 8.50 -0.32 13.08
C CYS A 30 9.87 0.24 13.51
N HIS A 31 10.55 -0.42 14.45
CA HIS A 31 11.92 -0.06 14.85
C HIS A 31 12.98 -0.44 13.82
N ASP A 32 12.72 -1.46 13.00
CA ASP A 32 13.55 -1.83 11.86
C ASP A 32 13.09 -1.10 10.59
N ILE A 33 13.69 0.08 10.38
CA ILE A 33 13.36 0.94 9.24
C ILE A 33 13.62 0.27 7.88
N SER A 34 14.58 -0.65 7.80
CA SER A 34 14.86 -1.36 6.54
C SER A 34 13.70 -2.29 6.21
N VAL A 35 13.26 -3.09 7.19
CA VAL A 35 12.10 -3.99 7.02
C VAL A 35 10.83 -3.20 6.72
N PHE A 36 10.61 -2.08 7.41
CA PHE A 36 9.48 -1.19 7.12
C PHE A 36 9.51 -0.68 5.67
N LYS A 37 10.67 -0.18 5.19
CA LYS A 37 10.81 0.32 3.82
C LYS A 37 10.59 -0.77 2.78
N ASP A 38 11.09 -1.98 3.04
CA ASP A 38 10.87 -3.14 2.17
C ASP A 38 9.39 -3.53 2.10
N LEU A 39 8.69 -3.44 3.23
CA LEU A 39 7.24 -3.66 3.30
C LEU A 39 6.48 -2.62 2.47
N MET A 40 6.78 -1.33 2.68
CA MET A 40 6.14 -0.24 1.92
C MET A 40 6.43 -0.35 0.42
N SER A 41 7.66 -0.72 0.05
CA SER A 41 8.04 -0.99 -1.34
C SER A 41 7.18 -2.10 -1.96
N GLN A 42 6.93 -3.19 -1.24
CA GLN A 42 6.08 -4.28 -1.72
C GLN A 42 4.64 -3.83 -1.97
N TYR A 43 4.04 -3.05 -1.06
CA TYR A 43 2.69 -2.53 -1.26
C TYR A 43 2.61 -1.50 -2.41
N ARG A 44 3.66 -0.70 -2.62
CA ARG A 44 3.73 0.28 -3.73
C ARG A 44 3.85 -0.36 -5.11
N LYS A 45 4.33 -1.62 -5.21
CA LYS A 45 4.34 -2.34 -6.50
C LYS A 45 2.96 -2.42 -7.15
N LEU A 46 1.88 -2.41 -6.36
CA LEU A 46 0.51 -2.38 -6.88
C LEU A 46 0.14 -1.06 -7.56
N ASP A 47 0.70 0.04 -7.05
CA ASP A 47 0.55 1.39 -7.58
C ASP A 47 1.47 1.59 -8.81
N ASP A 48 2.74 1.17 -8.72
CA ASP A 48 3.71 1.27 -9.82
C ASP A 48 3.27 0.48 -11.07
N SER A 49 2.57 -0.63 -10.86
CA SER A 49 2.07 -1.48 -11.95
C SER A 49 0.64 -1.13 -12.40
N ILE A 50 0.09 0.02 -11.99
CA ILE A 50 -1.32 0.39 -12.26
C ILE A 50 -1.70 0.33 -13.74
N ASN A 51 -0.86 0.84 -14.65
CA ASN A 51 -1.12 0.79 -16.08
C ASN A 51 -1.18 -0.66 -16.62
N MET A 52 -0.22 -1.49 -16.21
CA MET A 52 -0.17 -2.90 -16.59
C MET A 52 -1.39 -3.66 -16.04
N ARG A 53 -1.79 -3.36 -14.81
CA ARG A 53 -2.97 -3.95 -14.17
C ARG A 53 -4.26 -3.53 -14.86
N LEU A 54 -4.44 -2.25 -15.19
CA LEU A 54 -5.59 -1.77 -15.95
C LEU A 54 -5.71 -2.48 -17.31
N ASN A 55 -4.61 -2.55 -18.06
CA ASN A 55 -4.59 -3.22 -19.37
C ASN A 55 -4.92 -4.72 -19.23
N ARG A 56 -4.33 -5.38 -18.24
CA ARG A 56 -4.57 -6.80 -17.97
C ARG A 56 -6.01 -7.07 -17.56
N THR A 57 -6.54 -6.30 -16.62
CA THR A 57 -7.91 -6.45 -16.12
C THR A 57 -8.91 -6.20 -17.25
N ASN A 58 -8.67 -5.19 -18.10
CA ASN A 58 -9.51 -4.94 -19.29
C ASN A 58 -9.52 -6.16 -20.23
N ALA A 59 -8.35 -6.72 -20.54
CA ALA A 59 -8.24 -7.91 -21.38
C ALA A 59 -8.99 -9.11 -20.79
N GLN A 60 -8.94 -9.29 -19.46
CA GLN A 60 -9.66 -10.35 -18.76
C GLN A 60 -11.18 -10.17 -18.85
N PHE A 61 -11.70 -8.96 -18.65
CA PHE A 61 -13.14 -8.71 -18.77
C PHE A 61 -13.63 -8.85 -20.22
N ARG A 62 -12.86 -8.39 -21.22
CA ARG A 62 -13.17 -8.62 -22.64
C ARG A 62 -13.21 -10.11 -22.99
N ASP A 63 -12.31 -10.90 -22.44
CA ASP A 63 -12.26 -12.34 -22.71
C ASP A 63 -13.46 -13.09 -22.10
N ARG A 64 -13.87 -12.70 -20.88
CA ARG A 64 -15.09 -13.19 -20.23
C ARG A 64 -16.34 -12.83 -21.01
N GLU A 65 -16.41 -11.60 -21.55
CA GLU A 65 -17.49 -11.14 -22.41
C GLU A 65 -17.59 -12.00 -23.69
N ARG A 66 -16.46 -12.21 -24.39
CA ARG A 66 -16.42 -13.10 -25.57
C ARG A 66 -16.84 -14.53 -25.26
N SER A 67 -16.51 -15.01 -24.07
CA SER A 67 -16.87 -16.36 -23.63
C SER A 67 -18.33 -16.50 -23.16
N GLY A 68 -19.13 -15.42 -23.21
CA GLY A 68 -20.51 -15.42 -22.71
C GLY A 68 -20.62 -15.57 -21.19
N LEU A 69 -19.52 -15.40 -20.46
CA LEU A 69 -19.43 -15.52 -19.00
C LEU A 69 -19.55 -14.16 -18.29
N SER A 70 -19.85 -13.10 -19.03
CA SER A 70 -20.07 -11.77 -18.45
C SER A 70 -21.44 -11.70 -17.81
N SER A 71 -21.49 -11.75 -16.47
CA SER A 71 -22.71 -11.56 -15.68
C SER A 71 -22.88 -10.13 -15.15
N GLY A 72 -21.96 -9.22 -15.50
CA GLY A 72 -21.92 -7.85 -14.98
C GLY A 72 -22.84 -6.91 -15.76
N LYS A 73 -23.54 -6.02 -15.04
CA LYS A 73 -24.16 -4.81 -15.63
C LYS A 73 -23.07 -3.76 -15.89
N GLY A 74 -23.12 -3.11 -17.04
CA GLY A 74 -22.19 -2.04 -17.43
C GLY A 74 -21.19 -2.48 -18.49
N ASP A 75 -20.58 -1.50 -19.17
CA ASP A 75 -19.56 -1.75 -20.19
C ASP A 75 -18.29 -2.37 -19.56
N VAL A 76 -17.50 -3.06 -20.37
CA VAL A 76 -16.23 -3.70 -19.96
C VAL A 76 -15.28 -2.69 -19.32
N GLU A 77 -15.26 -1.44 -19.82
CA GLU A 77 -14.45 -0.37 -19.25
C GLU A 77 -14.88 -0.04 -17.80
N GLU A 78 -16.18 0.12 -17.57
CA GLU A 78 -16.74 0.43 -16.25
C GLU A 78 -16.44 -0.68 -15.24
N GLN A 79 -16.61 -1.95 -15.64
CA GLN A 79 -16.30 -3.11 -14.81
C GLN A 79 -14.81 -3.18 -14.46
N THR A 80 -13.95 -2.87 -15.43
CA THR A 80 -12.49 -2.81 -15.25
C THR A 80 -12.10 -1.74 -14.23
N CYS A 81 -12.61 -0.51 -14.44
CA CYS A 81 -12.32 0.63 -13.58
C CYS A 81 -12.82 0.39 -12.15
N ALA A 82 -14.04 -0.11 -11.99
CA ALA A 82 -14.60 -0.44 -10.68
C ALA A 82 -13.77 -1.51 -9.95
N TYR A 83 -13.31 -2.54 -10.67
CA TYR A 83 -12.48 -3.59 -10.09
C TYR A 83 -11.13 -3.06 -9.61
N VAL A 84 -10.40 -2.34 -10.47
CA VAL A 84 -9.08 -1.80 -10.13
C VAL A 84 -9.17 -0.74 -9.04
N TRP A 85 -10.23 0.07 -9.03
CA TRP A 85 -10.48 1.09 -8.00
C TRP A 85 -10.60 0.47 -6.60
N ARG A 86 -11.38 -0.62 -6.46
CA ARG A 86 -11.49 -1.34 -5.18
C ARG A 86 -10.14 -1.88 -4.70
N GLU A 87 -9.33 -2.42 -5.63
CA GLU A 87 -8.00 -2.91 -5.28
C GLU A 87 -7.05 -1.78 -4.84
N LEU A 88 -7.13 -0.61 -5.47
CA LEU A 88 -6.35 0.58 -5.08
C LEU A 88 -6.72 1.02 -3.66
N ILE A 89 -8.01 1.20 -3.37
CA ILE A 89 -8.47 1.63 -2.03
C ILE A 89 -8.06 0.64 -0.95
N ALA A 90 -8.26 -0.66 -1.20
CA ALA A 90 -7.86 -1.70 -0.26
C ALA A 90 -6.35 -1.66 0.02
N ASN A 91 -5.53 -1.35 -0.99
CA ASN A 91 -4.09 -1.18 -0.82
C ASN A 91 -3.74 0.09 -0.04
N TRP A 92 -4.34 1.23 -0.40
CA TRP A 92 -4.09 2.52 0.22
C TRP A 92 -4.50 2.55 1.69
N SER A 93 -5.64 1.95 2.04
CA SER A 93 -6.05 1.79 3.44
C SER A 93 -5.02 0.99 4.22
N ARG A 94 -4.60 -0.18 3.72
CA ARG A 94 -3.58 -1.00 4.39
C ARG A 94 -2.28 -0.24 4.57
N ARG A 95 -1.81 0.49 3.54
CA ARG A 95 -0.60 1.31 3.65
C ARG A 95 -0.76 2.42 4.70
N ARG A 96 -1.89 3.14 4.71
CA ARG A 96 -2.18 4.17 5.71
C ARG A 96 -2.16 3.60 7.12
N ASP A 97 -2.79 2.45 7.34
CA ASP A 97 -2.88 1.83 8.65
C ASP A 97 -1.50 1.37 9.15
N ILE A 98 -0.66 0.80 8.27
CA ILE A 98 0.72 0.40 8.59
C ILE A 98 1.59 1.62 8.95
N VAL A 99 1.55 2.68 8.14
CA VAL A 99 2.33 3.90 8.40
C VAL A 99 1.86 4.55 9.70
N GLY A 100 0.56 4.69 9.90
CA GLY A 100 -0.02 5.28 11.10
C GLY A 100 0.34 4.50 12.37
N TYR A 101 0.26 3.17 12.31
CA TYR A 101 0.68 2.31 13.42
C TYR A 101 2.16 2.50 13.77
N CYS A 102 3.06 2.46 12.77
CA CYS A 102 4.49 2.59 13.05
C CYS A 102 4.91 4.01 13.47
N VAL A 103 4.21 5.04 12.99
CA VAL A 103 4.36 6.40 13.51
C VAL A 103 4.02 6.45 15.00
N GLY A 104 2.90 5.85 15.42
CA GLY A 104 2.52 5.77 16.83
C GLY A 104 3.55 5.03 17.69
N VAL A 105 4.02 3.86 17.24
CA VAL A 105 5.05 3.08 17.97
C VAL A 105 6.34 3.89 18.19
N LEU A 106 6.82 4.62 17.19
CA LEU A 106 8.03 5.43 17.34
C LEU A 106 7.79 6.71 18.14
N ASP A 107 6.61 7.31 18.06
CA ASP A 107 6.24 8.46 18.89
C ASP A 107 6.26 8.05 20.38
N ASP A 108 5.65 6.92 20.73
CA ASP A 108 5.67 6.36 22.08
C ASP A 108 7.12 6.05 22.53
N SER A 109 7.91 5.43 21.66
CA SER A 109 9.31 5.08 21.98
C SER A 109 10.19 6.31 22.21
N VAL A 110 10.03 7.37 21.41
CA VAL A 110 10.75 8.63 21.63
C VAL A 110 10.39 9.24 22.99
N GLU A 111 9.12 9.19 23.37
CA GLU A 111 8.66 9.72 24.66
C GLU A 111 9.22 8.91 25.84
N GLU A 112 9.24 7.59 25.76
CA GLU A 112 9.89 6.73 26.76
C GLU A 112 11.40 7.04 26.90
N LYS A 113 12.10 7.29 25.79
CA LYS A 113 13.53 7.67 25.81
C LYS A 113 13.75 9.07 26.38
N ARG A 114 12.81 10.00 26.19
CA ARG A 114 12.86 11.33 26.81
C ARG A 114 12.70 11.24 28.32
N GLN A 115 11.78 10.42 28.80
CA GLN A 115 11.61 10.16 30.24
C GLN A 115 12.87 9.50 30.82
N SER A 116 13.40 8.47 30.15
CA SER A 116 14.65 7.81 30.56
C SER A 116 15.86 8.77 30.65
N LEU A 117 15.90 9.80 29.81
CA LEU A 117 16.94 10.83 29.86
C LEU A 117 16.77 11.77 31.07
N GLN A 118 15.52 12.08 31.45
CA GLN A 118 15.22 12.86 32.64
C GLN A 118 15.55 12.06 33.91
N ASP A 119 15.30 10.75 33.91
CA ASP A 119 15.56 9.85 35.03
C ASP A 119 17.05 9.51 35.22
N ALA A 120 17.90 9.79 34.23
CA ALA A 120 19.33 9.46 34.27
C ALA A 120 20.13 10.26 35.34
N GLY A 121 19.53 11.27 35.97
CA GLY A 121 20.15 12.07 37.04
C GLY A 121 21.44 12.75 36.57
N ASP A 122 22.44 12.87 37.45
CA ASP A 122 23.72 13.57 37.17
C ASP A 122 24.83 12.69 36.59
N ASP A 123 24.58 11.40 36.30
CA ASP A 123 25.60 10.55 35.69
C ASP A 123 25.83 10.94 34.21
N VAL A 124 26.93 11.66 33.97
CA VAL A 124 27.35 12.13 32.65
C VAL A 124 27.47 11.00 31.62
N SER A 125 27.90 9.80 32.03
CA SER A 125 28.02 8.64 31.14
C SER A 125 26.65 8.10 30.74
N ALA A 126 25.75 7.95 31.72
CA ALA A 126 24.37 7.54 31.50
C ALA A 126 23.60 8.55 30.63
N GLN A 127 23.74 9.85 30.91
CA GLN A 127 23.13 10.92 30.11
C GLN A 127 23.60 10.87 28.65
N ARG A 128 24.92 10.70 28.40
CA ARG A 128 25.45 10.62 27.03
C ARG A 128 24.85 9.44 26.27
N LYS A 129 24.76 8.28 26.92
CA LYS A 129 24.17 7.07 26.33
C LYS A 129 22.67 7.24 26.05
N ALA A 130 21.92 7.77 27.02
CA ALA A 130 20.48 8.03 26.88
C ALA A 130 20.20 9.03 25.75
N ARG A 131 20.98 10.11 25.66
CA ARG A 131 20.88 11.10 24.60
C ARG A 131 21.21 10.52 23.22
N GLY A 132 22.23 9.67 23.12
CA GLY A 132 22.53 8.96 21.87
C GLY A 132 21.40 8.05 21.40
N ALA A 133 20.78 7.32 22.32
CA ALA A 133 19.62 6.48 22.03
C ALA A 133 18.39 7.31 21.61
N LEU A 134 18.14 8.43 22.29
CA LEU A 134 17.05 9.35 21.93
C LEU A 134 17.24 9.90 20.51
N TYR A 135 18.43 10.37 20.15
CA TYR A 135 18.70 10.87 18.80
C TYR A 135 18.52 9.80 17.73
N ALA A 136 18.91 8.55 18.01
CA ALA A 136 18.70 7.44 17.10
C ALA A 136 17.20 7.18 16.86
N GLU A 137 16.38 7.19 17.91
CA GLU A 137 14.93 7.01 17.78
C GLU A 137 14.26 8.22 17.10
N GLU A 138 14.66 9.46 17.42
CA GLU A 138 14.14 10.66 16.74
C GLU A 138 14.46 10.65 15.23
N ALA A 139 15.63 10.17 14.84
CA ALA A 139 15.98 10.01 13.43
C ALA A 139 15.07 8.99 12.71
N LYS A 140 14.75 7.86 13.36
CA LYS A 140 13.80 6.87 12.83
C LYS A 140 12.39 7.45 12.74
N ARG A 141 11.94 8.13 13.79
CA ARG A 141 10.65 8.81 13.88
C ARG A 141 10.46 9.78 12.72
N ASN A 142 11.45 10.64 12.46
CA ASN A 142 11.41 11.57 11.34
C ASN A 142 11.33 10.85 9.98
N GLN A 143 12.01 9.72 9.81
CA GLN A 143 11.90 8.94 8.57
C GLN A 143 10.49 8.37 8.37
N LEU A 144 9.80 7.92 9.42
CA LEU A 144 8.42 7.44 9.31
C LEU A 144 7.41 8.56 9.13
N HIS A 145 7.61 9.72 9.75
CA HIS A 145 6.75 10.88 9.49
C HIS A 145 6.86 11.35 8.03
N ASN A 146 8.07 11.32 7.46
CA ASN A 146 8.27 11.61 6.04
C ASN A 146 7.54 10.62 5.13
N GLU A 147 7.33 9.39 5.57
CA GLU A 147 6.58 8.39 4.81
C GLU A 147 5.12 8.79 4.58
N LEU A 148 4.49 9.56 5.48
CA LEU A 148 3.15 10.10 5.26
C LEU A 148 3.09 11.02 4.03
N VAL A 149 4.15 11.80 3.80
CA VAL A 149 4.27 12.66 2.62
C VAL A 149 4.50 11.82 1.37
N VAL A 150 5.36 10.81 1.44
CA VAL A 150 5.61 9.89 0.32
C VAL A 150 4.34 9.13 -0.07
N GLU A 151 3.55 8.69 0.92
CA GLU A 151 2.25 8.05 0.69
C GLU A 151 1.36 8.93 -0.19
N ASN A 152 1.16 10.20 0.21
CA ASN A 152 0.32 11.13 -0.53
C ASN A 152 0.81 11.32 -1.98
N ILE A 153 2.13 11.40 -2.20
CA ILE A 153 2.72 11.53 -3.54
C ILE A 153 2.43 10.28 -4.39
N VAL A 154 2.66 9.09 -3.82
CA VAL A 154 2.44 7.82 -4.53
C VAL A 154 0.96 7.64 -4.85
N ARG A 155 0.08 7.90 -3.88
CA ARG A 155 -1.38 7.85 -4.05
C ARG A 155 -1.84 8.75 -5.19
N LYS A 156 -1.40 10.00 -5.20
CA LYS A 156 -1.73 10.96 -6.26
C LYS A 156 -1.29 10.49 -7.64
N ARG A 157 -0.06 9.99 -7.78
CA ARG A 157 0.45 9.47 -9.07
C ARG A 157 -0.36 8.27 -9.56
N ALA A 158 -0.70 7.35 -8.68
CA ALA A 158 -1.52 6.18 -9.01
C ALA A 158 -2.94 6.59 -9.42
N PHE A 159 -3.52 7.56 -8.70
CA PHE A 159 -4.83 8.13 -9.01
C PHE A 159 -4.85 8.85 -10.37
N ASP A 160 -3.84 9.68 -10.67
CA ASP A 160 -3.72 10.37 -11.95
C ASP A 160 -3.63 9.37 -13.11
N ALA A 161 -2.82 8.32 -12.95
CA ALA A 161 -2.72 7.24 -13.92
C ALA A 161 -4.06 6.50 -14.09
N PHE A 162 -4.77 6.22 -12.99
CA PHE A 162 -6.10 5.63 -13.03
C PHE A 162 -7.11 6.53 -13.79
N ARG A 163 -7.19 7.81 -13.43
CA ARG A 163 -8.08 8.80 -14.08
C ARG A 163 -7.81 8.96 -15.57
N SER A 164 -6.56 8.83 -16.01
CA SER A 164 -6.19 8.93 -17.42
C SER A 164 -6.78 7.79 -18.28
N ARG A 165 -7.12 6.64 -17.68
CA ARG A 165 -7.74 5.48 -18.34
C ARG A 165 -9.23 5.38 -18.04
N CYS A 166 -9.63 5.74 -16.83
CA CYS A 166 -10.99 5.65 -16.31
C CYS A 166 -11.63 7.04 -16.24
N ARG A 167 -11.73 7.74 -17.38
CA ARG A 167 -12.06 9.18 -17.43
C ARG A 167 -13.45 9.49 -16.88
N TYR A 168 -14.43 8.65 -17.20
CA TYR A 168 -15.84 8.84 -16.83
C TYR A 168 -16.26 7.98 -15.64
N PHE A 169 -15.32 7.25 -15.04
CA PHE A 169 -15.60 6.44 -13.87
C PHE A 169 -15.85 7.35 -12.66
N GLU A 170 -16.86 7.00 -11.89
CA GLU A 170 -17.07 7.50 -10.53
C GLU A 170 -17.31 6.33 -9.56
N PRO A 171 -16.79 6.42 -8.31
CA PRO A 171 -17.06 5.41 -7.31
C PRO A 171 -18.57 5.26 -7.05
N PRO A 172 -19.12 4.04 -6.94
CA PRO A 172 -20.53 3.86 -6.61
C PRO A 172 -20.90 4.57 -5.30
N PRO A 173 -22.06 5.24 -5.22
CA PRO A 173 -22.49 5.92 -3.98
C PRO A 173 -22.73 4.96 -2.81
N SER A 174 -22.87 3.67 -3.10
CA SER A 174 -22.97 2.60 -2.10
C SER A 174 -21.67 2.36 -1.32
N ASP A 175 -20.54 2.90 -1.77
CA ASP A 175 -19.24 2.75 -1.11
C ASP A 175 -18.73 4.12 -0.62
N PRO A 176 -19.15 4.54 0.59
CA PRO A 176 -18.77 5.84 1.15
C PRO A 176 -17.27 5.92 1.48
N GLU A 177 -16.63 4.79 1.79
CA GLU A 177 -15.18 4.76 2.04
C GLU A 177 -14.42 5.01 0.74
N ALA A 178 -14.80 4.34 -0.35
CA ALA A 178 -14.25 4.59 -1.66
C ALA A 178 -14.41 6.05 -2.09
N ARG A 179 -15.56 6.66 -1.79
CA ARG A 179 -15.80 8.08 -2.09
C ARG A 179 -14.90 9.00 -1.27
N LYS A 180 -14.68 8.73 0.03
CA LYS A 180 -13.71 9.48 0.83
C LYS A 180 -12.30 9.46 0.23
N TRP A 181 -11.85 8.31 -0.25
CA TRP A 181 -10.56 8.19 -0.93
C TRP A 181 -10.52 8.93 -2.26
N TRP A 182 -11.65 8.99 -2.96
CA TRP A 182 -11.77 9.73 -4.22
C TRP A 182 -11.66 11.26 -4.02
N ASP A 183 -12.27 11.78 -2.96
CA ASP A 183 -12.31 13.21 -2.67
C ASP A 183 -11.03 13.72 -1.96
N ALA A 184 -10.21 12.81 -1.42
CA ALA A 184 -9.01 13.11 -0.64
C ALA A 184 -7.69 13.08 -1.43
N VAL A 185 -7.73 13.10 -2.77
CA VAL A 185 -6.54 13.10 -3.65
C VAL A 185 -6.30 14.46 -4.28
#